data_AF-A0A382VD39-F1
#
_entry.id   AF-A0A382VD39-F1
#
_cell.length_a   1.000
_cell.length_b   1.000
_cell.length_c   1.000
_cell.angle_alpha   90.00
_cell.angle_beta   90.00
_cell.angle_gamma   90.00
#
_symmetry.space_group_name_H-M   'P 1'
#
loop_
_entity.id
_entity.type
_entity.pdbx_description
1 polymer ?
#
loop_
_entity_poly.entity_id
_entity_poly.type
_entity_poly.pdbx_seq_one_letter_code
_entity_poly.pdbx_strand_id
1 'polypeptide(L)' 'MNIVLVEPEIPPNAGNIARLCAATNTQLHLVGPLGFRLDDAML' A
#
# COMPACT_ATOMS: atom_id res chain seq x y z
N MET A 1 6.39 1.20 13.99
CA MET A 1 5.62 2.32 13.37
C MET A 1 4.59 1.70 12.44
N ASN A 2 3.45 2.35 12.23
CA ASN A 2 2.39 1.87 11.34
C ASN A 2 2.05 2.98 10.34
N ILE A 3 1.81 2.61 9.09
CA ILE A 3 1.25 3.48 8.05
C ILE A 3 -0.08 2.87 7.62
N VAL A 4 -1.12 3.71 7.53
CA VAL A 4 -2.47 3.30 7.13
C VAL A 4 -2.88 4.09 5.90
N LEU A 5 -3.24 3.38 4.82
CA LEU A 5 -3.86 3.97 3.65
C LEU A 5 -5.35 3.62 3.68
N VAL A 6 -6.18 4.67 3.76
CA VAL A 6 -7.64 4.56 3.75
C VAL A 6 -8.11 4.76 2.32
N GLU A 7 -8.83 3.77 1.79
CA GLU A 7 -9.42 3.75 0.44
C GLU A 7 -8.44 4.21 -0.65
N PRO A 8 -7.25 3.59 -0.78
CA PRO A 8 -6.27 4.04 -1.76
C PRO A 8 -6.78 3.76 -3.18
N GLU A 9 -6.71 4.79 -4.02
CA GLU A 9 -7.25 4.74 -5.40
C GLU A 9 -6.18 4.52 -6.46
N ILE A 10 -4.94 4.97 -6.21
CA ILE A 10 -3.87 5.02 -7.21
C ILE A 10 -2.82 3.92 -6.94
N PRO A 11 -2.78 2.83 -7.74
CA PRO A 11 -1.90 1.68 -7.47
C PRO A 11 -0.41 2.04 -7.34
N PRO A 12 0.19 2.88 -8.21
CA PRO A 12 1.59 3.28 -8.08
C PRO A 12 1.94 3.92 -6.73
N ASN A 13 1.02 4.65 -6.11
CA ASN A 13 1.26 5.27 -4.80
C ASN A 13 1.32 4.20 -3.69
N ALA A 14 0.39 3.24 -3.72
CA ALA A 14 0.38 2.14 -2.76
C ALA A 14 1.64 1.27 -2.88
N GLY A 15 2.08 0.95 -4.10
CA GLY A 15 3.32 0.19 -4.33
C GLY A 15 4.57 0.93 -3.86
N ASN A 16 4.69 2.24 -4.13
CA ASN A 16 5.79 3.06 -3.63
C ASN A 16 5.84 3.09 -2.10
N ILE A 17 4.68 3.21 -1.44
CA ILE A 17 4.57 3.21 0.02
C ILE A 17 4.84 1.82 0.59
N ALA A 18 4.41 0.75 -0.06
CA ALA A 18 4.72 -0.63 0.33
C ALA A 18 6.23 -0.88 0.34
N ARG A 19 6.94 -0.41 -0.70
CA ARG A 19 8.41 -0.49 -0.79
C ARG A 19 9.12 0.33 0.29
N LEU A 20 8.62 1.52 0.61
CA LEU A 20 9.10 2.30 1.77
C LEU A 20 8.89 1.55 3.09
N CYS A 21 7.71 0.94 3.27
CA CYS A 21 7.38 0.18 4.47
C CYS A 21 8.31 -1.03 4.64
N ALA A 22 8.57 -1.77 3.55
CA ALA A 22 9.53 -2.87 3.53
C ALA A 22 10.95 -2.41 3.89
N ALA A 23 11.42 -1.30 3.30
CA ALA A 23 12.76 -0.76 3.56
C ALA A 23 12.96 -0.25 5.00
N THR A 24 11.88 0.13 5.67
CA THR A 24 11.93 0.75 7.02
C THR A 24 11.43 -0.17 8.13
N ASN A 25 11.10 -1.43 7.81
CA ASN A 25 10.45 -2.36 8.74
C ASN A 25 9.18 -1.75 9.38
N THR A 26 8.40 -1.04 8.58
CA THR A 26 7.14 -0.40 8.96
C THR A 26 5.98 -1.25 8.47
N GLN A 27 4.94 -1.41 9.28
CA GLN A 27 3.75 -2.15 8.86
C GLN A 27 2.80 -1.25 8.07
N LEU A 28 2.40 -1.72 6.89
CA LEU A 28 1.41 -1.07 6.03
C LEU A 28 0.04 -1.72 6.21
N HIS A 29 -0.97 -0.90 6.47
CA HIS A 29 -2.37 -1.30 6.54
C HIS A 29 -3.13 -0.66 5.37
N LEU A 30 -3.86 -1.45 4.60
CA LEU A 30 -4.79 -0.97 3.57
C LEU A 30 -6.21 -1.19 4.08
N VAL A 31 -7.00 -0.12 4.21
CA VAL A 31 -8.33 -0.16 4.84
C VAL A 31 -9.38 0.38 3.87
N GLY A 32 -10.52 -0.31 3.79
CA GLY A 32 -11.62 0.06 2.92
C GLY A 32 -11.49 -0.50 1.49
N PRO A 33 -12.43 -0.17 0.59
CA PRO A 33 -12.36 -0.55 -0.82
C PRO A 33 -11.09 0.00 -1.47
N LEU A 34 -10.36 -0.86 -2.17
CA LEU A 34 -9.20 -0.46 -2.95
C LEU A 34 -9.68 -0.06 -4.34
N GLY A 35 -9.26 1.11 -4.83
CA GLY A 35 -9.55 1.54 -6.20
C GLY A 35 -8.78 0.76 -7.28
N PHE A 36 -8.02 -0.24 -6.89
CA PHE A 36 -7.21 -1.11 -7.73
C PHE A 36 -7.22 -2.55 -7.22
N ARG A 37 -6.79 -3.49 -8.07
CA ARG A 37 -6.62 -4.89 -7.70
C ARG A 37 -5.23 -5.10 -7.12
N LEU A 38 -5.15 -5.85 -6.03
CA LEU A 38 -3.90 -6.40 -5.54
C LEU A 38 -3.60 -7.66 -6.35
N ASP A 39 -2.96 -7.49 -7.50
CA ASP A 39 -2.34 -8.59 -8.23
C ASP A 39 -0.82 -8.52 -8.13
N ASP A 40 -0.16 -9.67 -8.27
CA ASP A 40 1.29 -9.85 -8.05
C ASP A 40 2.18 -8.94 -8.92
N ALA A 41 1.62 -8.28 -9.94
CA ALA A 41 2.36 -7.42 -10.85
C ALA A 41 2.40 -5.93 -10.42
N MET A 42 1.69 -5.54 -9.37
CA MET A 42 1.46 -4.12 -9.05
C MET A 42 2.00 -3.62 -7.70
N LEU A 43 2.49 -4.49 -6.82
CA LEU A 43 3.10 -4.13 -5.52
C LEU A 43 4.60 -4.42 -5.49
#